data_AF-A0A0R1E8E5-F1
#
_entry.id   AF-A0A0R1E8E5-F1
#
_cell.length_a   1.000
_cell.length_b   1.000
_cell.length_c   1.000
_cell.angle_alpha   90.00
_cell.angle_beta   90.00
_cell.angle_gamma   90.00
#
_symmetry.space_group_name_H-M   'P 1'
#
loop_
_entity.id
_entity.type
_entity.pdbx_description
1 polymer ?
#
loop_
_entity_poly.entity_id
_entity_poly.type
_entity_poly.pdbx_seq_one_letter_code
_entity_poly.pdbx_strand_id
1 'polypeptide(L)'
;MARSGEPNAECQSVLNCPWDKTDMSAGDYESGDYFMRSRKHRDKPSLWDSFQDPPSKKTSGSDADWKKLQFCLKLFKLCIYLLVFAVVLATSVFAKVAYLYMAGNTGGTGPRVQVCSKYLLRHGQVEAVPSELDQIAWVWALIFAFAAPELFTFLRALRICMFKRELRPSGLEVGLVTLFELLHVVGLALLTFTVLPALDVTRGAILGGCVCFVPALLNLLTGTRVHWRSADSLVLGISILALVAQGSVFLLWPSLSNSLEVQLLAIPLLLISFRWWENFANTHEAIAYIIRTIRCTRSRYHTYLYLAPLKVLVFAGMGFILHGQEFVAYFSRFRDAFRPHLITLVQSGGDLDALISAQANLSIAAPPLRTLFTVQSSSNAVFYALAAQVGAAYLCHIFGKFACKIKIQKFSYALPLSLAGPASICLATFLAQLRASDPCSLHGLLPDYLSLQALGQSVEEMGQKCLDYALWLWPLWWLAQVWTCLHIWQPHNDRNAPTEKLFVCPWKGARLGCQCWDGFSSDLTAPRDPVVALAADINASRDILEEDKVPQLIVCATMWHETEDEMMEFLKSIVRLDEDQCARRMA
;
A
#
# COMPACT_ATOMS: atom_id res chain seq x y z
N MET A 1 44.51 -6.78 -42.97
CA MET A 1 45.43 -6.00 -43.82
C MET A 1 44.97 -4.55 -43.79
N ALA A 2 45.82 -3.66 -43.29
CA ALA A 2 45.55 -2.25 -43.10
C ALA A 2 45.33 -1.49 -44.41
N ARG A 3 44.48 -0.47 -44.39
CA ARG A 3 44.70 0.79 -45.12
C ARG A 3 44.03 1.94 -44.35
N SER A 4 44.91 2.81 -43.88
CA SER A 4 44.69 4.14 -43.32
C SER A 4 43.98 5.06 -44.30
N GLY A 5 42.94 5.76 -43.85
CA GLY A 5 42.37 6.94 -44.50
C GLY A 5 42.58 8.15 -43.61
N GLU A 6 43.18 9.19 -44.17
CA GLU A 6 43.54 10.48 -43.56
C GLU A 6 42.30 11.24 -43.02
N PRO A 7 42.47 12.12 -42.01
CA PRO A 7 41.41 13.02 -41.57
C PRO A 7 41.33 14.27 -42.47
N ASN A 8 40.12 14.59 -42.92
CA ASN A 8 39.80 15.75 -43.76
C ASN A 8 40.21 17.07 -43.09
N ALA A 9 41.01 17.83 -43.83
CA ALA A 9 41.35 19.21 -43.59
C ALA A 9 40.23 20.13 -44.09
N GLU A 10 39.32 20.57 -43.22
CA GLU A 10 38.32 21.58 -43.60
C GLU A 10 37.81 22.48 -42.45
N CYS A 11 38.54 22.59 -41.34
CA CYS A 11 38.20 23.47 -40.20
C CYS A 11 39.27 24.53 -39.87
N GLN A 12 39.95 25.11 -40.86
CA GLN A 12 41.00 26.13 -40.63
C GLN A 12 40.76 27.52 -41.24
N SER A 13 39.60 27.78 -41.85
CA SER A 13 39.41 29.02 -42.65
C SER A 13 38.59 30.14 -42.02
N VAL A 14 38.22 30.10 -40.73
CA VAL A 14 37.42 31.17 -40.11
C VAL A 14 38.02 31.69 -38.81
N LEU A 15 39.23 32.26 -38.90
CA LEU A 15 39.79 33.14 -37.88
C LEU A 15 40.26 34.42 -38.57
N ASN A 16 39.32 35.33 -38.79
CA ASN A 16 39.60 36.76 -38.96
C ASN A 16 38.28 37.55 -38.90
N CYS A 17 37.98 38.13 -37.74
CA CYS A 17 37.12 39.29 -37.65
C CYS A 17 37.67 40.27 -36.60
N PRO A 18 37.62 41.60 -36.85
CA PRO A 18 38.50 42.58 -36.23
C PRO A 18 37.71 43.49 -35.30
N TRP A 19 37.66 43.16 -34.01
CA TRP A 19 37.17 44.08 -32.98
C TRP A 19 37.97 43.87 -31.69
N ASP A 20 39.24 44.25 -31.72
CA ASP A 20 40.02 44.36 -30.50
C ASP A 20 40.86 45.64 -30.56
N LYS A 21 40.27 46.70 -30.00
CA LYS A 21 40.95 47.93 -29.55
C LYS A 21 39.93 48.86 -28.89
N THR A 22 39.78 48.70 -27.58
CA THR A 22 39.48 49.84 -26.70
C THR A 22 39.99 49.52 -25.30
N ASP A 23 41.04 50.23 -24.91
CA ASP A 23 41.56 50.32 -23.55
C ASP A 23 40.47 50.79 -22.58
N MET A 24 40.30 50.09 -21.45
CA MET A 24 39.79 50.69 -20.22
C MET A 24 40.61 50.23 -19.01
N SER A 25 41.35 51.22 -18.52
CA SER A 25 41.99 51.39 -17.22
C SER A 25 41.56 50.49 -16.07
N ALA A 26 42.58 50.02 -15.34
CA ALA A 26 42.53 49.47 -14.01
C ALA A 26 41.66 50.30 -13.05
N GLY A 27 40.78 49.61 -12.32
CA GLY A 27 40.06 50.12 -11.16
C GLY A 27 39.93 48.98 -10.14
N ASP A 28 40.48 49.22 -8.96
CA ASP A 28 40.58 48.31 -7.82
C ASP A 28 39.25 47.66 -7.42
N TYR A 29 39.23 46.32 -7.32
CA TYR A 29 38.31 45.58 -6.46
C TYR A 29 38.99 44.31 -5.94
N GLU A 30 39.49 44.39 -4.71
CA GLU A 30 39.80 43.23 -3.88
C GLU A 30 38.52 42.42 -3.56
N SER A 31 38.74 41.13 -3.27
CA SER A 31 37.82 40.13 -2.71
C SER A 31 36.98 39.30 -3.68
N GLY A 32 37.59 38.18 -4.09
CA GLY A 32 36.93 37.03 -4.73
C GLY A 32 37.41 35.67 -4.22
N ASP A 33 38.00 35.59 -3.03
CA ASP A 33 38.61 34.35 -2.48
C ASP A 33 37.61 33.32 -1.90
N TYR A 34 36.30 33.59 -1.96
CA TYR A 34 35.30 32.79 -1.24
C TYR A 34 34.59 31.70 -2.05
N PHE A 35 34.80 31.61 -3.38
CA PHE A 35 34.22 30.51 -4.19
C PHE A 35 35.20 29.36 -4.47
N MET A 36 36.51 29.57 -4.24
CA MET A 36 37.54 28.53 -4.43
C MET A 36 37.68 27.56 -3.24
N ARG A 37 37.11 27.87 -2.07
CA ARG A 37 37.43 27.13 -0.83
C ARG A 37 36.62 25.85 -0.57
N SER A 38 35.60 25.55 -1.39
CA SER A 38 34.87 24.27 -1.30
C SER A 38 35.36 23.19 -2.28
N ARG A 39 36.34 23.49 -3.15
CA ARG A 39 36.93 22.52 -4.09
C ARG A 39 38.32 22.04 -3.64
N LYS A 40 38.62 22.10 -2.34
CA LYS A 40 39.84 21.48 -1.81
C LYS A 40 39.50 20.07 -1.33
N HIS A 41 40.09 19.12 -2.06
CA HIS A 41 40.27 17.71 -1.74
C HIS A 41 39.23 16.72 -2.32
N ARG A 42 39.15 16.63 -3.65
CA ARG A 42 39.13 15.36 -4.40
C ARG A 42 39.18 15.59 -5.91
N ASP A 43 40.23 15.03 -6.49
CA ASP A 43 40.38 14.56 -7.87
C ASP A 43 40.26 15.56 -9.03
N LYS A 44 41.01 15.26 -10.09
CA LYS A 44 41.06 16.03 -11.35
C LYS A 44 39.63 16.41 -11.78
N PRO A 45 39.39 17.62 -12.32
CA PRO A 45 38.08 17.94 -12.89
C PRO A 45 37.72 16.84 -13.90
N SER A 46 36.53 16.29 -13.75
CA SER A 46 35.99 15.31 -14.70
C SER A 46 36.07 15.89 -16.10
N LEU A 47 36.56 15.12 -17.08
CA LEU A 47 36.84 15.61 -18.45
C LEU A 47 35.67 16.39 -19.08
N TRP A 48 34.44 16.07 -18.69
CA TRP A 48 33.22 16.70 -19.21
C TRP A 48 33.01 18.17 -18.78
N ASP A 49 33.70 18.65 -17.74
CA ASP A 49 33.59 20.00 -17.14
C ASP A 49 34.89 20.80 -17.31
N SER A 50 35.42 20.82 -18.54
CA SER A 50 36.67 21.53 -18.87
C SER A 50 36.48 23.01 -19.24
N PHE A 51 35.24 23.45 -19.46
CA PHE A 51 34.90 24.81 -19.88
C PHE A 51 34.07 25.52 -18.80
N GLN A 52 34.65 26.54 -18.17
CA GLN A 52 33.95 27.37 -17.18
C GLN A 52 33.13 28.43 -17.91
N ASP A 53 31.80 28.33 -17.83
CA ASP A 53 30.92 29.43 -18.24
C ASP A 53 31.23 30.69 -17.40
N PRO A 54 31.36 31.88 -18.02
CA PRO A 54 31.44 33.12 -17.24
C PRO A 54 30.16 33.27 -16.40
N PRO A 55 30.27 33.66 -15.12
CA PRO A 55 29.12 33.70 -14.23
C PRO A 55 28.04 34.63 -14.78
N SER A 56 26.80 34.16 -14.79
CA SER A 56 25.64 34.97 -15.15
C SER A 56 25.56 36.22 -14.27
N LYS A 57 25.24 37.38 -14.88
CA LYS A 57 24.98 38.62 -14.15
C LYS A 57 23.81 38.38 -13.18
N LYS A 58 24.11 38.37 -11.87
CA LYS A 58 23.12 38.16 -10.82
C LYS A 58 22.14 39.33 -10.76
N THR A 59 20.91 39.11 -11.18
CA THR A 59 19.80 40.06 -10.99
C THR A 59 18.58 39.34 -10.40
N SER A 60 18.56 39.14 -9.08
CA SER A 60 17.32 38.93 -8.30
C SER A 60 17.61 39.05 -6.80
N GLY A 61 16.78 39.77 -6.05
CA GLY A 61 16.88 39.93 -4.59
C GLY A 61 16.75 38.64 -3.78
N SER A 62 16.38 37.51 -4.41
CA SER A 62 16.35 36.19 -3.78
C SER A 62 17.74 35.58 -3.52
N ASP A 63 18.80 36.16 -4.10
CA ASP A 63 20.19 35.72 -3.88
C ASP A 63 20.82 36.26 -2.58
N ALA A 64 20.14 37.18 -1.88
CA ALA A 64 20.70 37.90 -0.73
C ALA A 64 20.97 37.02 0.51
N ASP A 65 20.26 35.90 0.68
CA ASP A 65 20.36 35.04 1.87
C ASP A 65 20.20 33.54 1.54
N TRP A 66 21.01 33.04 0.59
CA TRP A 66 21.01 31.64 0.17
C TRP A 66 21.05 30.61 1.33
N LYS A 67 21.73 30.94 2.44
CA LYS A 67 21.78 30.09 3.65
C LYS A 67 20.41 29.93 4.31
N LYS A 68 19.62 31.01 4.40
CA LYS A 68 18.26 30.97 4.96
C LYS A 68 17.32 30.20 4.04
N LEU A 69 17.42 30.40 2.73
CA LEU A 69 16.65 29.64 1.74
C LEU A 69 16.95 28.14 1.81
N GLN A 70 18.24 27.76 1.88
CA GLN A 70 18.64 26.36 2.05
C GLN A 70 18.11 25.75 3.37
N PHE A 71 18.13 26.51 4.46
CA PHE A 71 17.55 26.08 5.73
C PHE A 71 16.03 25.86 5.60
N CYS A 72 15.31 26.82 5.02
CA CYS A 72 13.87 26.72 4.77
C CYS A 72 13.53 25.51 3.88
N LEU A 73 14.31 25.24 2.83
CA LEU A 73 14.12 24.06 1.96
C LEU A 73 14.38 22.74 2.69
N LYS A 74 15.41 22.68 3.57
CA LYS A 74 15.67 21.50 4.40
C LYS A 74 14.55 21.27 5.40
N LEU A 75 14.06 22.32 6.05
CA LEU A 75 12.93 22.26 6.98
C LEU A 75 11.66 21.80 6.27
N PHE A 76 11.34 22.40 5.11
CA PHE A 76 10.20 22.01 4.29
C PHE A 76 10.28 20.53 3.86
N LYS A 77 11.46 20.06 3.45
CA LYS A 77 11.68 18.65 3.13
C LYS A 77 11.43 17.75 4.34
N LEU A 78 11.94 18.10 5.53
CA LEU A 78 11.69 17.36 6.76
C LEU A 78 10.19 17.32 7.11
N CYS A 79 9.50 18.46 7.00
CA CYS A 79 8.06 18.54 7.22
C CYS A 79 7.28 17.62 6.27
N ILE A 80 7.63 17.57 4.98
CA ILE A 80 7.01 16.65 4.02
C ILE A 80 7.26 15.19 4.42
N TYR A 81 8.49 14.84 4.80
CA TYR A 81 8.83 13.47 5.19
C TYR A 81 7.97 12.99 6.37
N LEU A 82 7.85 13.82 7.40
CA LEU A 82 7.06 13.54 8.61
C LEU A 82 5.55 13.52 8.32
N LEU A 83 5.05 14.48 7.54
CA LEU A 83 3.64 14.56 7.18
C LEU A 83 3.19 13.34 6.36
N VAL A 84 3.95 12.99 5.32
CA VAL A 84 3.61 11.82 4.48
C VAL A 84 3.71 10.54 5.31
N PHE A 85 4.72 10.41 6.18
CA PHE A 85 4.86 9.29 7.10
C PHE A 85 3.63 9.14 8.01
N ALA A 86 3.24 10.22 8.70
CA ALA A 86 2.13 10.23 9.64
C ALA A 86 0.80 9.91 8.96
N VAL A 87 0.54 10.51 7.78
CA VAL A 87 -0.69 10.26 7.02
C VAL A 87 -0.75 8.81 6.55
N VAL A 88 0.33 8.26 5.98
CA VAL A 88 0.35 6.86 5.52
C VAL A 88 0.14 5.89 6.68
N LEU A 89 0.81 6.11 7.83
CA LEU A 89 0.65 5.26 9.01
C LEU A 89 -0.77 5.34 9.57
N ALA A 90 -1.28 6.54 9.84
CA ALA A 90 -2.60 6.74 10.45
C ALA A 90 -3.71 6.19 9.56
N THR A 91 -3.69 6.49 8.26
CA THR A 91 -4.72 6.02 7.32
C THR A 91 -4.66 4.51 7.09
N SER A 92 -3.48 3.90 7.08
CA SER A 92 -3.34 2.43 7.00
C SER A 92 -3.88 1.74 8.24
N VAL A 93 -3.50 2.20 9.43
CA VAL A 93 -3.97 1.65 10.71
C VAL A 93 -5.49 1.81 10.84
N PHE A 94 -6.00 3.01 10.57
CA PHE A 94 -7.44 3.28 10.64
C PHE A 94 -8.23 2.40 9.67
N ALA A 95 -7.81 2.28 8.41
CA ALA A 95 -8.49 1.43 7.43
C ALA A 95 -8.52 -0.06 7.82
N LYS A 96 -7.48 -0.56 8.53
CA LYS A 96 -7.45 -1.93 9.06
C LYS A 96 -8.42 -2.10 10.22
N VAL A 97 -8.38 -1.20 11.21
CA VAL A 97 -9.26 -1.28 12.40
C VAL A 97 -10.73 -1.10 12.01
N ALA A 98 -11.05 -0.13 11.14
CA ALA A 98 -12.39 0.07 10.62
C ALA A 98 -12.90 -1.15 9.85
N TYR A 99 -12.02 -1.84 9.12
CA TYR A 99 -12.39 -3.09 8.45
C TYR A 99 -12.73 -4.21 9.43
N LEU A 100 -11.87 -4.43 10.43
CA LEU A 100 -12.10 -5.46 11.45
C LEU A 100 -13.38 -5.19 12.23
N TYR A 101 -13.66 -3.91 12.50
CA TYR A 101 -14.92 -3.49 13.10
C TYR A 101 -16.14 -3.87 12.23
N MET A 102 -16.11 -3.59 10.93
CA MET A 102 -17.19 -4.00 10.02
C MET A 102 -17.35 -5.52 9.95
N ALA A 103 -16.23 -6.26 9.88
CA ALA A 103 -16.24 -7.73 9.81
C ALA A 103 -16.75 -8.39 11.11
N GLY A 104 -16.41 -7.84 12.28
CA GLY A 104 -16.88 -8.36 13.57
C GLY A 104 -18.39 -8.20 13.77
N ASN A 105 -19.03 -7.27 13.06
CA ASN A 105 -20.47 -7.00 13.18
C ASN A 105 -21.35 -7.77 12.17
N THR A 106 -20.77 -8.68 11.38
CA THR A 106 -21.55 -9.54 10.47
C THR A 106 -21.96 -10.88 11.10
N GLY A 107 -21.54 -11.18 12.32
CA GLY A 107 -21.80 -12.47 12.96
C GLY A 107 -23.26 -12.63 13.40
N GLY A 108 -23.95 -13.66 12.89
CA GLY A 108 -25.34 -13.99 13.24
C GLY A 108 -25.55 -14.51 14.67
N THR A 109 -24.57 -15.23 15.18
CA THR A 109 -24.57 -15.91 16.49
C THR A 109 -23.65 -15.22 17.51
N GLY A 110 -23.27 -13.97 17.23
CA GLY A 110 -22.29 -13.24 18.03
C GLY A 110 -22.69 -13.10 19.51
N PRO A 111 -21.71 -12.93 20.40
CA PRO A 111 -21.96 -12.69 21.82
C PRO A 111 -22.79 -11.42 21.99
N ARG A 112 -23.69 -11.44 22.98
CA ARG A 112 -24.50 -10.27 23.31
C ARG A 112 -23.61 -9.11 23.72
N VAL A 113 -23.90 -7.92 23.21
CA VAL A 113 -23.05 -6.74 23.42
C VAL A 113 -23.56 -5.97 24.63
N GLN A 114 -22.71 -5.71 25.62
CA GLN A 114 -23.08 -4.85 26.73
C GLN A 114 -23.24 -3.40 26.26
N VAL A 115 -24.39 -2.80 26.57
CA VAL A 115 -24.78 -1.44 26.22
C VAL A 115 -24.61 -0.55 27.45
N CYS A 116 -24.21 0.72 27.22
CA CYS A 116 -24.15 1.71 28.28
C CYS A 116 -25.52 1.97 28.92
N SER A 117 -25.69 1.57 30.18
CA SER A 117 -26.95 1.73 30.92
C SER A 117 -27.17 3.15 31.47
N LYS A 118 -26.09 3.93 31.68
CA LYS A 118 -26.14 5.29 32.24
C LYS A 118 -26.98 6.26 31.42
N TYR A 119 -26.84 6.25 30.09
CA TYR A 119 -27.61 7.13 29.20
C TYR A 119 -29.06 6.69 29.00
N LEU A 120 -29.34 5.41 29.26
CA LEU A 120 -30.70 4.86 29.24
C LEU A 120 -31.44 5.10 30.57
N LEU A 121 -30.82 5.81 31.53
CA LEU A 121 -31.33 6.06 32.88
C LEU A 121 -31.78 4.78 33.59
N ARG A 122 -31.03 3.68 33.38
CA ARG A 122 -31.36 2.36 33.94
C ARG A 122 -30.26 1.80 34.83
N HIS A 123 -30.68 1.10 35.86
CA HIS A 123 -29.80 0.32 36.74
C HIS A 123 -29.67 -1.12 36.24
N GLY A 124 -28.46 -1.68 36.29
CA GLY A 124 -28.18 -3.07 35.87
C GLY A 124 -27.45 -3.21 34.53
N GLN A 125 -27.18 -4.46 34.16
CA GLN A 125 -26.51 -4.81 32.90
C GLN A 125 -27.54 -4.94 31.78
N VAL A 126 -27.31 -4.20 30.68
CA VAL A 126 -28.16 -4.19 29.49
C VAL A 126 -27.35 -4.77 28.34
N GLU A 127 -27.91 -5.75 27.66
CA GLU A 127 -27.28 -6.45 26.56
C GLU A 127 -28.07 -6.27 25.26
N ALA A 128 -27.43 -5.86 24.17
CA ALA A 128 -28.04 -5.83 22.84
C ALA A 128 -27.95 -7.19 22.16
N VAL A 129 -29.07 -7.60 21.57
CA VAL A 129 -29.14 -8.77 20.69
C VAL A 129 -28.83 -8.32 19.26
N PRO A 130 -27.93 -9.00 18.54
CA PRO A 130 -27.66 -8.70 17.13
C PRO A 130 -28.93 -8.76 16.27
N SER A 131 -29.18 -7.72 15.48
CA SER A 131 -30.29 -7.63 14.54
C SER A 131 -29.90 -8.24 13.18
N GLU A 132 -30.80 -9.02 12.56
CA GLU A 132 -30.59 -9.54 11.21
C GLU A 132 -30.44 -8.42 10.17
N LEU A 133 -31.15 -7.30 10.37
CA LEU A 133 -31.10 -6.15 9.47
C LEU A 133 -29.73 -5.46 9.51
N ASP A 134 -29.15 -5.31 10.71
CA ASP A 134 -27.80 -4.75 10.86
C ASP A 134 -26.74 -5.66 10.22
N GLN A 135 -26.86 -6.98 10.38
CA GLN A 135 -25.95 -7.94 9.76
C GLN A 135 -25.95 -7.81 8.23
N ILE A 136 -27.14 -7.73 7.61
CA ILE A 136 -27.28 -7.51 6.17
C ILE A 136 -26.64 -6.19 5.76
N ALA A 137 -26.81 -5.11 6.53
CA ALA A 137 -26.19 -3.82 6.26
C ALA A 137 -24.65 -3.89 6.30
N TRP A 138 -24.07 -4.58 7.28
CA TRP A 138 -22.62 -4.76 7.40
C TRP A 138 -22.04 -5.65 6.30
N VAL A 139 -22.74 -6.71 5.88
CA VAL A 139 -22.36 -7.52 4.72
C VAL A 139 -22.29 -6.65 3.46
N TRP A 140 -23.29 -5.80 3.21
CA TRP A 140 -23.28 -4.87 2.08
C TRP A 140 -22.19 -3.81 2.19
N ALA A 141 -21.93 -3.26 3.38
CA ALA A 141 -20.80 -2.34 3.61
C ALA A 141 -19.46 -3.01 3.27
N LEU A 142 -19.30 -4.27 3.70
CA LEU A 142 -18.20 -5.15 3.32
C LEU A 142 -18.29 -5.66 1.88
N ILE A 143 -19.28 -5.32 1.06
CA ILE A 143 -19.18 -5.55 -0.40
C ILE A 143 -18.74 -4.23 -1.04
N PHE A 144 -19.35 -3.11 -0.65
CA PHE A 144 -19.04 -1.79 -1.17
C PHE A 144 -17.60 -1.34 -0.91
N ALA A 145 -17.01 -1.63 0.25
CA ALA A 145 -15.60 -1.27 0.51
C ALA A 145 -14.57 -1.96 -0.44
N PHE A 146 -14.98 -2.96 -1.23
CA PHE A 146 -14.15 -3.90 -2.03
C PHE A 146 -14.45 -3.59 -3.47
N ALA A 147 -15.74 -3.39 -3.76
CA ALA A 147 -16.19 -2.75 -4.98
C ALA A 147 -15.55 -1.37 -5.20
N ALA A 148 -15.35 -0.54 -4.17
CA ALA A 148 -14.79 0.81 -4.34
C ALA A 148 -13.43 0.87 -5.08
N PRO A 149 -12.35 0.19 -4.63
CA PRO A 149 -11.10 0.15 -5.38
C PRO A 149 -11.22 -0.53 -6.75
N GLU A 150 -12.03 -1.59 -6.86
CA GLU A 150 -12.24 -2.30 -8.13
C GLU A 150 -13.08 -1.48 -9.14
N LEU A 151 -13.92 -0.58 -8.66
CA LEU A 151 -14.63 0.38 -9.50
C LEU A 151 -13.64 1.39 -10.08
N PHE A 152 -12.68 1.87 -9.27
CA PHE A 152 -11.62 2.75 -9.76
C PHE A 152 -10.67 2.06 -10.75
N THR A 153 -10.33 0.77 -10.55
CA THR A 153 -9.56 -0.01 -11.54
C THR A 153 -10.33 -0.12 -12.85
N PHE A 154 -11.61 -0.49 -12.76
CA PHE A 154 -12.49 -0.64 -13.91
C PHE A 154 -12.63 0.67 -14.70
N LEU A 155 -12.93 1.79 -14.03
CA LEU A 155 -13.08 3.09 -14.69
C LEU A 155 -11.76 3.55 -15.35
N ARG A 156 -10.62 3.30 -14.70
CA ARG A 156 -9.30 3.61 -15.26
C ARG A 156 -9.00 2.74 -16.48
N ALA A 157 -9.27 1.44 -16.39
CA ALA A 157 -9.11 0.48 -17.48
C ALA A 157 -10.01 0.85 -18.66
N LEU A 158 -11.30 1.11 -18.42
CA LEU A 158 -12.27 1.53 -19.43
C LEU A 158 -11.79 2.79 -20.18
N ARG A 159 -11.37 3.82 -19.45
CA ARG A 159 -10.83 5.05 -20.06
C ARG A 159 -9.62 4.75 -20.95
N ILE A 160 -8.69 3.93 -20.47
CA ILE A 160 -7.48 3.61 -21.23
C ILE A 160 -7.82 2.79 -22.47
N CYS A 161 -8.65 1.76 -22.36
CA CYS A 161 -9.08 0.93 -23.48
C CYS A 161 -9.88 1.70 -24.55
N MET A 162 -10.63 2.75 -24.14
CA MET A 162 -11.38 3.60 -25.06
C MET A 162 -10.47 4.56 -25.86
N PHE A 163 -9.45 5.14 -25.21
CA PHE A 163 -8.65 6.23 -25.80
C PHE A 163 -7.24 5.80 -26.28
N LYS A 164 -6.74 4.64 -25.86
CA LYS A 164 -5.41 4.14 -26.24
C LYS A 164 -5.51 2.80 -26.96
N ARG A 165 -4.74 2.66 -28.04
CA ARG A 165 -4.59 1.39 -28.76
C ARG A 165 -3.69 0.45 -27.97
N GLU A 166 -4.30 -0.44 -27.20
CA GLU A 166 -3.60 -1.50 -26.46
C GLU A 166 -3.57 -2.83 -27.22
N LEU A 167 -2.56 -3.64 -26.92
CA LEU A 167 -2.45 -5.01 -27.43
C LEU A 167 -3.41 -5.91 -26.65
N ARG A 168 -4.14 -6.77 -27.36
CA ARG A 168 -5.00 -7.77 -26.71
C ARG A 168 -4.13 -8.83 -26.02
N PRO A 169 -4.44 -9.20 -24.77
CA PRO A 169 -3.72 -10.24 -24.06
C PRO A 169 -3.93 -11.61 -24.73
N SER A 170 -3.00 -12.53 -24.50
CA SER A 170 -3.19 -13.93 -24.89
C SER A 170 -4.24 -14.59 -23.99
N GLY A 171 -4.99 -15.57 -24.49
CA GLY A 171 -6.02 -16.26 -23.68
C GLY A 171 -5.44 -16.97 -22.44
N LEU A 172 -4.23 -17.53 -22.56
CA LEU A 172 -3.51 -18.15 -21.44
C LEU A 172 -3.10 -17.14 -20.36
N GLU A 173 -2.64 -15.96 -20.76
CA GLU A 173 -2.32 -14.86 -19.84
C GLU A 173 -3.57 -14.43 -19.06
N VAL A 174 -4.69 -14.23 -19.75
CA VAL A 174 -5.97 -13.88 -19.10
C VAL A 174 -6.42 -14.98 -18.14
N GLY A 175 -6.35 -16.25 -18.56
CA GLY A 175 -6.76 -17.39 -17.74
C GLY A 175 -5.95 -17.52 -16.45
N LEU A 176 -4.62 -17.42 -16.53
CA LEU A 176 -3.74 -17.54 -15.38
C LEU A 176 -3.88 -16.37 -14.41
N VAL A 177 -3.91 -15.12 -14.91
CA VAL A 177 -4.13 -13.93 -14.05
C VAL A 177 -5.50 -14.02 -13.37
N THR A 178 -6.54 -14.40 -14.11
CA THR A 178 -7.89 -14.55 -13.55
C THR A 178 -7.91 -15.62 -12.45
N LEU A 179 -7.27 -16.78 -12.66
CA LEU A 179 -7.23 -17.86 -11.67
C LEU A 179 -6.64 -17.39 -10.34
N PHE A 180 -5.45 -16.79 -10.34
CA PHE A 180 -4.79 -16.35 -9.10
C PHE A 180 -5.53 -15.20 -8.42
N GLU A 181 -6.10 -14.28 -9.20
CA GLU A 181 -6.92 -13.19 -8.66
C GLU A 181 -8.21 -13.72 -8.01
N LEU A 182 -8.87 -14.70 -8.62
CA LEU A 182 -10.07 -15.32 -8.05
C LEU A 182 -9.76 -16.13 -6.80
N LEU A 183 -8.66 -16.89 -6.77
CA LEU A 183 -8.21 -17.59 -5.56
C LEU A 183 -8.02 -16.61 -4.39
N HIS A 184 -7.36 -15.48 -4.64
CA HIS A 184 -7.20 -14.42 -3.65
C HIS A 184 -8.55 -13.87 -3.17
N VAL A 185 -9.49 -13.59 -4.08
CA VAL A 185 -10.83 -13.07 -3.72
C VAL A 185 -11.63 -14.07 -2.89
N VAL A 186 -11.59 -15.35 -3.26
CA VAL A 186 -12.23 -16.42 -2.48
C VAL A 186 -11.60 -16.51 -1.08
N GLY A 187 -10.27 -16.44 -0.98
CA GLY A 187 -9.58 -16.41 0.31
C GLY A 187 -9.97 -15.23 1.18
N LEU A 188 -10.09 -14.03 0.59
CA LEU A 188 -10.55 -12.83 1.30
C LEU A 188 -12.02 -12.96 1.76
N ALA A 189 -12.90 -13.53 0.94
CA ALA A 189 -14.30 -13.73 1.30
C ALA A 189 -14.44 -14.73 2.44
N LEU A 190 -13.72 -15.86 2.39
CA LEU A 190 -13.65 -16.83 3.48
C LEU A 190 -13.13 -16.17 4.77
N LEU A 191 -12.01 -15.46 4.71
CA LEU A 191 -11.49 -14.76 5.89
C LEU A 191 -12.50 -13.77 6.46
N THR A 192 -13.17 -13.00 5.60
CA THR A 192 -14.07 -11.91 6.00
C THR A 192 -15.37 -12.40 6.60
N PHE A 193 -16.01 -13.40 6.00
CA PHE A 193 -17.37 -13.78 6.35
C PHE A 193 -17.46 -15.04 7.21
N THR A 194 -16.39 -15.85 7.34
CA THR A 194 -16.39 -17.03 8.23
C THR A 194 -15.46 -16.87 9.42
N VAL A 195 -14.20 -16.48 9.18
CA VAL A 195 -13.17 -16.49 10.22
C VAL A 195 -13.25 -15.24 11.10
N LEU A 196 -13.24 -14.04 10.52
CA LEU A 196 -13.22 -12.79 11.28
C LEU A 196 -14.44 -12.56 12.18
N PRO A 197 -15.68 -12.90 11.79
CA PRO A 197 -16.84 -12.70 12.65
C PRO A 197 -16.81 -13.61 13.90
N ALA A 198 -16.06 -14.71 13.84
CA ALA A 198 -15.85 -15.63 14.96
C ALA A 198 -14.64 -15.27 15.85
N LEU A 199 -13.83 -14.28 15.44
CA LEU A 199 -12.61 -13.86 16.14
C LEU A 199 -12.78 -12.50 16.81
N ASP A 200 -12.06 -12.31 17.92
CA ASP A 200 -11.92 -10.99 18.53
C ASP A 200 -11.09 -10.07 17.63
N VAL A 201 -11.28 -8.76 17.80
CA VAL A 201 -10.60 -7.75 16.97
C VAL A 201 -9.08 -7.87 17.06
N THR A 202 -8.53 -8.20 18.24
CA THR A 202 -7.08 -8.43 18.43
C THR A 202 -6.57 -9.62 17.63
N ARG A 203 -7.26 -10.77 17.69
CA ARG A 203 -6.88 -11.97 16.93
C ARG A 203 -6.99 -11.71 15.42
N GLY A 204 -8.05 -11.04 14.99
CA GLY A 204 -8.22 -10.60 13.60
C GLY A 204 -7.12 -9.65 13.11
N ALA A 205 -6.64 -8.73 13.96
CA ALA A 205 -5.53 -7.84 13.63
C ALA A 205 -4.20 -8.60 13.46
N ILE A 206 -3.94 -9.60 14.31
CA ILE A 206 -2.75 -10.44 14.25
C ILE A 206 -2.70 -11.26 12.95
N LEU A 207 -3.85 -11.77 12.46
CA LEU A 207 -3.92 -12.51 11.20
C LEU A 207 -3.42 -11.72 9.98
N GLY A 208 -3.50 -10.39 10.02
CA GLY A 208 -2.92 -9.54 8.98
C GLY A 208 -1.41 -9.68 8.83
N GLY A 209 -0.71 -10.24 9.83
CA GLY A 209 0.71 -10.56 9.79
C GLY A 209 1.07 -11.89 9.15
N CYS A 210 0.09 -12.77 8.90
CA CYS A 210 0.32 -14.17 8.56
C CYS A 210 -0.10 -14.55 7.13
N VAL A 211 -0.24 -13.56 6.24
CA VAL A 211 -0.72 -13.78 4.86
C VAL A 211 0.40 -14.04 3.85
N CYS A 212 1.67 -14.20 4.27
CA CYS A 212 2.86 -14.14 3.38
C CYS A 212 3.42 -15.51 2.97
N PHE A 213 2.67 -16.59 3.16
CA PHE A 213 3.22 -17.93 3.01
C PHE A 213 3.75 -18.23 1.59
N VAL A 214 2.94 -18.04 0.54
CA VAL A 214 3.38 -18.27 -0.85
C VAL A 214 4.55 -17.36 -1.24
N PRO A 215 4.54 -16.04 -0.95
CA PRO A 215 5.70 -15.18 -1.14
C PRO A 215 6.97 -15.65 -0.42
N ALA A 216 6.86 -16.10 0.83
CA ALA A 216 7.99 -16.63 1.60
C ALA A 216 8.57 -17.89 0.94
N LEU A 217 7.69 -18.79 0.49
CA LEU A 217 8.06 -20.01 -0.20
C LEU A 217 8.75 -19.71 -1.53
N LEU A 218 8.19 -18.82 -2.34
CA LEU A 218 8.78 -18.42 -3.61
C LEU A 218 10.14 -17.75 -3.39
N ASN A 219 10.28 -16.85 -2.42
CA ASN A 219 11.56 -16.22 -2.10
C ASN A 219 12.65 -17.23 -1.72
N LEU A 220 12.29 -18.35 -1.10
CA LEU A 220 13.20 -19.45 -0.81
C LEU A 220 13.55 -20.26 -2.08
N LEU A 221 12.55 -20.61 -2.89
CA LEU A 221 12.71 -21.44 -4.09
C LEU A 221 13.45 -20.72 -5.22
N THR A 222 13.23 -19.42 -5.38
CA THR A 222 13.83 -18.63 -6.47
C THR A 222 15.19 -18.05 -6.11
N GLY A 223 15.69 -18.32 -4.90
CA GLY A 223 16.87 -17.67 -4.35
C GLY A 223 16.55 -16.27 -3.84
N THR A 224 17.09 -15.95 -2.66
CA THR A 224 16.86 -14.67 -2.00
C THR A 224 17.53 -13.55 -2.80
N ARG A 225 16.78 -12.46 -3.05
CA ARG A 225 17.27 -11.31 -3.83
C ARG A 225 18.34 -10.49 -3.09
N VAL A 226 18.51 -10.76 -1.81
CA VAL A 226 19.33 -9.96 -0.91
C VAL A 226 20.70 -10.60 -0.84
N HIS A 227 21.58 -10.23 -1.76
CA HIS A 227 22.97 -10.67 -1.75
C HIS A 227 23.72 -9.94 -0.63
N TRP A 228 24.02 -10.64 0.46
CA TRP A 228 24.97 -10.17 1.46
C TRP A 228 26.26 -10.95 1.23
N ARG A 229 27.25 -10.32 0.57
CA ARG A 229 28.53 -10.91 0.10
C ARG A 229 29.31 -11.78 1.10
N SER A 230 28.95 -11.80 2.39
CA SER A 230 29.58 -12.59 3.44
C SER A 230 28.59 -13.40 4.31
N ALA A 231 27.29 -13.41 3.99
CA ALA A 231 26.23 -13.90 4.86
C ALA A 231 25.09 -14.65 4.15
N ASP A 232 25.30 -15.15 2.93
CA ASP A 232 24.25 -15.82 2.14
C ASP A 232 23.62 -17.02 2.88
N SER A 233 24.41 -17.80 3.65
CA SER A 233 23.89 -18.87 4.51
C SER A 233 22.97 -18.36 5.64
N LEU A 234 23.25 -17.17 6.19
CA LEU A 234 22.40 -16.53 7.20
C LEU A 234 21.10 -16.02 6.57
N VAL A 235 21.18 -15.42 5.37
CA VAL A 235 20.00 -14.96 4.61
C VAL A 235 19.08 -16.14 4.29
N LEU A 236 19.65 -17.30 3.93
CA LEU A 236 18.91 -18.54 3.74
C LEU A 236 18.26 -19.01 5.04
N GLY A 237 19.01 -19.06 6.15
CA GLY A 237 18.50 -19.44 7.46
C GLY A 237 17.33 -18.57 7.94
N ILE A 238 17.45 -17.24 7.80
CA ILE A 238 16.36 -16.30 8.14
C ILE A 238 15.14 -16.50 7.23
N SER A 239 15.35 -16.82 5.95
CA SER A 239 14.25 -17.08 5.01
C SER A 239 13.50 -18.37 5.32
N ILE A 240 14.20 -19.43 5.75
CA ILE A 240 13.58 -20.66 6.26
C ILE A 240 12.78 -20.36 7.53
N LEU A 241 13.37 -19.61 8.47
CA LEU A 241 12.68 -19.22 9.71
C LEU A 241 11.42 -18.39 9.43
N ALA A 242 11.48 -17.47 8.45
CA ALA A 242 10.34 -16.68 8.04
C ALA A 242 9.23 -17.55 7.42
N LEU A 243 9.56 -18.55 6.61
CA LEU A 243 8.60 -19.51 6.06
C LEU A 243 7.94 -20.34 7.17
N VAL A 244 8.73 -20.87 8.12
CA VAL A 244 8.21 -21.66 9.25
C VAL A 244 7.32 -20.78 10.14
N ALA A 245 7.72 -19.54 10.41
CA ALA A 245 6.91 -18.61 11.20
C ALA A 245 5.59 -18.29 10.50
N GLN A 246 5.58 -18.02 9.19
CA GLN A 246 4.34 -17.78 8.44
C GLN A 246 3.45 -19.03 8.34
N GLY A 247 4.05 -20.22 8.25
CA GLY A 247 3.32 -21.50 8.22
C GLY A 247 2.80 -21.98 9.58
N SER A 248 3.41 -21.54 10.69
CA SER A 248 3.05 -22.05 12.02
C SER A 248 1.62 -21.72 12.43
N VAL A 249 1.06 -20.61 11.95
CA VAL A 249 -0.34 -20.22 12.21
C VAL A 249 -1.34 -21.24 11.65
N PHE A 250 -0.99 -21.97 10.59
CA PHE A 250 -1.88 -22.95 9.95
C PHE A 250 -2.10 -24.19 10.80
N LEU A 251 -1.20 -24.46 11.74
CA LEU A 251 -1.25 -25.65 12.59
C LEU A 251 -1.57 -25.27 14.04
N LEU A 252 -0.96 -24.19 14.53
CA LEU A 252 -1.04 -23.80 15.94
C LEU A 252 -2.44 -23.31 16.34
N TRP A 253 -3.07 -22.43 15.57
CA TRP A 253 -4.38 -21.89 15.94
C TRP A 253 -5.52 -22.90 15.77
N PRO A 254 -5.56 -23.70 14.68
CA PRO A 254 -6.50 -24.81 14.58
C PRO A 254 -6.37 -25.85 15.69
N SER A 255 -5.16 -26.13 16.20
CA SER A 255 -4.97 -27.11 17.28
C SER A 255 -5.38 -26.60 18.66
N LEU A 256 -5.34 -25.28 18.86
CA LEU A 256 -5.70 -24.62 20.12
C LEU A 256 -7.19 -24.23 20.20
N SER A 257 -7.96 -24.38 19.11
CA SER A 257 -9.38 -24.00 19.07
C SER A 257 -10.29 -25.15 18.64
N ASN A 258 -11.43 -25.26 19.32
CA ASN A 258 -12.48 -26.22 19.00
C ASN A 258 -13.50 -25.69 17.97
N SER A 259 -13.40 -24.41 17.59
CA SER A 259 -14.30 -23.77 16.64
C SER A 259 -13.93 -24.13 15.20
N LEU A 260 -14.88 -24.65 14.42
CA LEU A 260 -14.69 -25.03 13.02
C LEU A 260 -14.18 -23.85 12.18
N GLU A 261 -14.62 -22.63 12.48
CA GLU A 261 -14.25 -21.40 11.78
C GLU A 261 -12.75 -21.13 11.87
N VAL A 262 -12.15 -21.37 13.05
CA VAL A 262 -10.69 -21.22 13.27
C VAL A 262 -9.93 -22.42 12.71
N GLN A 263 -10.52 -23.62 12.68
CA GLN A 263 -9.90 -24.78 12.06
C GLN A 263 -9.75 -24.63 10.54
N LEU A 264 -10.68 -23.93 9.89
CA LEU A 264 -10.62 -23.62 8.47
C LEU A 264 -9.61 -22.52 8.11
N LEU A 265 -8.94 -21.88 9.09
CA LEU A 265 -8.08 -20.70 8.91
C LEU A 265 -6.92 -20.88 7.91
N ALA A 266 -6.38 -22.10 7.76
CA ALA A 266 -5.28 -22.35 6.83
C ALA A 266 -5.66 -22.07 5.38
N ILE A 267 -6.90 -22.39 4.98
CA ILE A 267 -7.40 -22.22 3.61
C ILE A 267 -7.42 -20.74 3.17
N PRO A 268 -8.13 -19.82 3.87
CA PRO A 268 -8.16 -18.42 3.47
C PRO A 268 -6.78 -17.77 3.49
N LEU A 269 -5.92 -18.06 4.48
CA LEU A 269 -4.58 -17.47 4.54
C LEU A 269 -3.70 -17.92 3.37
N LEU A 270 -3.75 -19.21 3.00
CA LEU A 270 -3.04 -19.73 1.83
C LEU A 270 -3.58 -19.08 0.54
N LEU A 271 -4.90 -19.03 0.38
CA LEU A 271 -5.55 -18.45 -0.79
C LEU A 271 -5.23 -16.96 -0.97
N ILE A 272 -5.24 -16.19 0.12
CA ILE A 272 -4.87 -14.76 0.10
C ILE A 272 -3.41 -14.58 -0.34
N SER A 273 -2.51 -15.46 0.10
CA SER A 273 -1.08 -15.36 -0.18
C SER A 273 -0.73 -15.47 -1.66
N PHE A 274 -1.59 -16.06 -2.48
CA PHE A 274 -1.36 -16.14 -3.93
C PHE A 274 -1.24 -14.77 -4.57
N ARG A 275 -1.94 -13.72 -4.12
CA ARG A 275 -1.96 -12.39 -4.75
C ARG A 275 -0.61 -11.82 -5.17
N TRP A 276 0.47 -12.13 -4.45
CA TRP A 276 1.79 -11.52 -4.64
C TRP A 276 2.82 -12.42 -5.33
N TRP A 277 2.38 -13.57 -5.85
CA TRP A 277 3.26 -14.55 -6.48
C TRP A 277 4.12 -13.92 -7.61
N GLU A 278 3.54 -12.98 -8.39
CA GLU A 278 4.21 -12.29 -9.51
C GLU A 278 5.48 -11.53 -9.10
N ASN A 279 5.56 -11.09 -7.83
CA ASN A 279 6.68 -10.29 -7.36
C ASN A 279 7.94 -11.13 -7.16
N PHE A 280 7.81 -12.43 -6.90
CA PHE A 280 8.92 -13.26 -6.43
C PHE A 280 9.47 -14.21 -7.50
N ALA A 281 8.70 -14.53 -8.54
CA ALA A 281 8.92 -15.72 -9.36
C ALA A 281 10.11 -15.70 -10.39
N ASN A 282 11.04 -14.74 -10.36
CA ASN A 282 11.86 -14.33 -11.51
C ASN A 282 13.05 -15.23 -11.96
N THR A 283 13.55 -16.18 -11.15
CA THR A 283 14.92 -16.70 -11.35
C THR A 283 15.03 -18.10 -11.96
N HIS A 284 13.98 -18.91 -11.93
CA HIS A 284 14.00 -20.25 -12.52
C HIS A 284 13.54 -20.23 -13.98
N GLU A 285 14.27 -20.85 -14.91
CA GLU A 285 13.99 -20.81 -16.36
C GLU A 285 12.55 -21.23 -16.74
N ALA A 286 12.01 -22.28 -16.10
CA ALA A 286 10.63 -22.74 -16.34
C ALA A 286 9.57 -21.73 -15.86
N ILE A 287 9.81 -21.09 -14.71
CA ILE A 287 8.92 -20.10 -14.12
C ILE A 287 9.08 -18.74 -14.83
N ALA A 288 10.30 -18.43 -15.29
CA ALA A 288 10.61 -17.25 -16.07
C ALA A 288 9.89 -17.23 -17.42
N TYR A 289 9.67 -18.39 -18.05
CA TYR A 289 8.84 -18.50 -19.25
C TYR A 289 7.37 -18.14 -18.98
N ILE A 290 6.79 -18.67 -17.90
CA ILE A 290 5.43 -18.37 -17.46
C ILE A 290 5.29 -16.87 -17.13
N ILE A 291 6.26 -16.29 -16.42
CA ILE A 291 6.27 -14.86 -16.09
C ILE A 291 6.45 -13.99 -17.33
N ARG A 292 7.35 -14.33 -18.26
CA ARG A 292 7.51 -13.58 -19.51
C ARG A 292 6.20 -13.54 -20.31
N THR A 293 5.43 -14.62 -20.25
CA THR A 293 4.11 -14.71 -20.89
C THR A 293 3.04 -13.85 -20.17
N ILE A 294 3.16 -13.67 -18.84
CA ILE A 294 2.16 -12.97 -18.00
C ILE A 294 2.51 -11.50 -17.70
N ARG A 295 3.78 -11.11 -17.84
CA ARG A 295 4.26 -9.76 -17.47
C ARG A 295 4.19 -8.77 -18.63
N CYS A 296 3.30 -8.98 -19.59
CA CYS A 296 3.04 -7.99 -20.63
C CYS A 296 2.19 -6.85 -20.04
N THR A 297 2.85 -5.90 -19.38
CA THR A 297 2.24 -4.74 -18.69
C THR A 297 1.28 -3.94 -19.59
N ARG A 298 1.44 -4.06 -20.91
CA ARG A 298 0.67 -3.34 -21.93
C ARG A 298 -0.72 -3.92 -22.22
N SER A 299 -1.02 -5.16 -21.81
CA SER A 299 -2.32 -5.82 -21.99
C SER A 299 -3.17 -5.87 -20.71
N ARG A 300 -2.60 -5.50 -19.55
CA ARG A 300 -3.23 -5.63 -18.24
C ARG A 300 -4.52 -4.84 -18.08
N TYR A 301 -4.59 -3.61 -18.60
CA TYR A 301 -5.83 -2.81 -18.51
C TYR A 301 -6.98 -3.50 -19.25
N HIS A 302 -6.70 -4.20 -20.35
CA HIS A 302 -7.69 -5.02 -21.04
C HIS A 302 -8.18 -6.20 -20.18
N THR A 303 -7.28 -6.90 -19.48
CA THR A 303 -7.64 -7.97 -18.53
C THR A 303 -8.47 -7.43 -17.37
N TYR A 304 -8.07 -6.30 -16.77
CA TYR A 304 -8.76 -5.67 -15.64
C TYR A 304 -10.12 -5.07 -16.01
N LEU A 305 -10.41 -4.84 -17.31
CA LEU A 305 -11.73 -4.42 -17.77
C LEU A 305 -12.82 -5.44 -17.42
N TYR A 306 -12.51 -6.73 -17.55
CA TYR A 306 -13.44 -7.84 -17.23
C TYR A 306 -13.20 -8.40 -15.83
N LEU A 307 -11.94 -8.42 -15.39
CA LEU A 307 -11.57 -9.03 -14.12
C LEU A 307 -12.05 -8.22 -12.91
N ALA A 308 -11.99 -6.89 -12.95
CA ALA A 308 -12.46 -6.05 -11.85
C ALA A 308 -13.94 -6.28 -11.49
N PRO A 309 -14.91 -6.23 -12.42
CA PRO A 309 -16.30 -6.54 -12.09
C PRO A 309 -16.48 -8.01 -11.68
N LEU A 310 -15.76 -8.95 -12.31
CA LEU A 310 -15.80 -10.36 -11.94
C LEU A 310 -15.37 -10.59 -10.48
N LYS A 311 -14.32 -9.92 -10.01
CA LYS A 311 -13.86 -9.99 -8.62
C LYS A 311 -14.94 -9.51 -7.65
N VAL A 312 -15.65 -8.41 -7.98
CA VAL A 312 -16.74 -7.90 -7.15
C VAL A 312 -17.90 -8.90 -7.08
N LEU A 313 -18.27 -9.50 -8.22
CA LEU A 313 -19.32 -10.52 -8.27
C LEU A 313 -18.96 -11.77 -7.46
N VAL A 314 -17.72 -12.26 -7.58
CA VAL A 314 -17.26 -13.43 -6.82
C VAL A 314 -17.20 -13.12 -5.32
N PHE A 315 -16.67 -11.96 -4.93
CA PHE A 315 -16.62 -11.56 -3.53
C PHE A 315 -18.02 -11.44 -2.91
N ALA A 316 -18.95 -10.78 -3.61
CA ALA A 316 -20.34 -10.63 -3.18
C ALA A 316 -21.07 -11.98 -3.12
N GLY A 317 -20.94 -12.80 -4.17
CA GLY A 317 -21.55 -14.13 -4.22
C GLY A 317 -21.07 -15.04 -3.09
N MET A 318 -19.75 -15.08 -2.84
CA MET A 318 -19.20 -15.81 -1.71
C MET A 318 -19.70 -15.24 -0.37
N GLY A 319 -19.79 -13.92 -0.23
CA GLY A 319 -20.34 -13.29 0.98
C GLY A 319 -21.78 -13.71 1.29
N PHE A 320 -22.64 -13.75 0.26
CA PHE A 320 -24.04 -14.17 0.43
C PHE A 320 -24.16 -15.66 0.80
N ILE A 321 -23.34 -16.52 0.21
CA ILE A 321 -23.32 -17.96 0.49
C ILE A 321 -22.81 -18.24 1.91
N LEU A 322 -21.73 -17.58 2.32
CA LEU A 322 -21.03 -17.87 3.57
C LEU A 322 -21.72 -17.31 4.82
N HIS A 323 -22.45 -16.21 4.70
CA HIS A 323 -23.11 -15.57 5.84
C HIS A 323 -24.39 -16.32 6.31
N GLY A 324 -24.98 -17.19 5.47
CA GLY A 324 -26.02 -18.13 5.89
C GLY A 324 -27.46 -17.61 5.92
N GLN A 325 -27.72 -16.37 5.49
CA GLN A 325 -29.08 -15.86 5.27
C GLN A 325 -29.63 -16.24 3.89
N GLU A 326 -30.95 -16.24 3.74
CA GLU A 326 -31.58 -16.49 2.43
C GLU A 326 -31.11 -15.47 1.40
N PHE A 327 -30.71 -15.96 0.21
CA PHE A 327 -30.18 -15.09 -0.85
C PHE A 327 -31.12 -13.92 -1.20
N VAL A 328 -32.44 -14.18 -1.22
CA VAL A 328 -33.46 -13.17 -1.54
C VAL A 328 -33.54 -12.09 -0.45
N ALA A 329 -33.28 -12.44 0.82
CA ALA A 329 -33.36 -11.52 1.95
C ALA A 329 -32.37 -10.35 1.83
N TYR A 330 -31.17 -10.57 1.27
CA TYR A 330 -30.18 -9.51 1.07
C TYR A 330 -30.65 -8.40 0.15
N PHE A 331 -31.54 -8.70 -0.80
CA PHE A 331 -32.08 -7.75 -1.76
C PHE A 331 -33.43 -7.20 -1.32
N SER A 332 -34.32 -8.05 -0.79
CA SER A 332 -35.66 -7.61 -0.36
C SER A 332 -35.59 -6.70 0.86
N ARG A 333 -34.72 -7.01 1.83
CA ARG A 333 -34.52 -6.21 3.06
C ARG A 333 -33.43 -5.15 2.93
N PHE A 334 -32.83 -4.98 1.73
CA PHE A 334 -31.74 -4.02 1.52
C PHE A 334 -32.12 -2.61 1.98
N ARG A 335 -33.28 -2.11 1.52
CA ARG A 335 -33.71 -0.74 1.86
C ARG A 335 -34.02 -0.58 3.35
N ASP A 336 -34.53 -1.63 3.98
CA ASP A 336 -34.91 -1.61 5.40
C ASP A 336 -33.69 -1.72 6.31
N ALA A 337 -32.66 -2.46 5.88
CA ALA A 337 -31.39 -2.58 6.59
C ALA A 337 -30.65 -1.24 6.74
N PHE A 338 -30.73 -0.35 5.73
CA PHE A 338 -30.13 0.99 5.80
C PHE A 338 -31.04 2.04 6.45
N ARG A 339 -32.28 1.69 6.82
CA ARG A 339 -33.20 2.58 7.53
C ARG A 339 -33.11 2.36 9.05
N PRO A 340 -33.48 3.37 9.86
CA PRO A 340 -33.60 3.19 11.29
C PRO A 340 -34.60 2.06 11.58
N HIS A 341 -34.16 1.05 12.32
CA HIS A 341 -34.94 -0.11 12.70
C HIS A 341 -34.72 -0.40 14.19
N LEU A 342 -35.59 -1.23 14.77
CA LEU A 342 -35.59 -1.47 16.22
C LEU A 342 -34.63 -2.61 16.58
N ILE A 343 -33.80 -2.38 17.59
CA ILE A 343 -32.85 -3.35 18.14
C ILE A 343 -33.34 -3.78 19.51
N THR A 344 -33.38 -5.09 19.76
CA THR A 344 -33.85 -5.65 21.03
C THR A 344 -32.72 -5.64 22.07
N LEU A 345 -33.01 -5.07 23.23
CA LEU A 345 -32.17 -5.05 24.41
C LEU A 345 -32.76 -5.99 25.46
N VAL A 346 -31.91 -6.79 26.07
CA VAL A 346 -32.21 -7.70 27.17
C VAL A 346 -31.56 -7.14 28.42
N GLN A 347 -32.37 -6.81 29.43
CA GLN A 347 -31.85 -6.43 30.74
C GLN A 347 -31.77 -7.68 31.62
N SER A 348 -30.58 -7.93 32.19
CA SER A 348 -30.35 -8.99 33.17
C SER A 348 -30.15 -8.34 34.54
N GLY A 349 -31.12 -8.54 35.44
CA GLY A 349 -31.18 -7.88 36.75
C GLY A 349 -32.06 -6.63 36.72
N GLY A 350 -33.35 -6.82 37.01
CA GLY A 350 -34.25 -5.72 37.39
C GLY A 350 -34.22 -5.51 38.90
N ASP A 351 -34.41 -4.27 39.34
CA ASP A 351 -34.53 -3.89 40.75
C ASP A 351 -35.48 -4.84 41.51
N LEU A 352 -34.94 -5.46 42.55
CA LEU A 352 -35.69 -6.26 43.52
C LEU A 352 -36.84 -5.43 44.13
N ASP A 353 -36.72 -4.10 44.15
CA ASP A 353 -37.69 -3.16 44.72
C ASP A 353 -38.97 -2.96 43.86
N ALA A 354 -38.90 -3.15 42.54
CA ALA A 354 -40.08 -3.15 41.67
C ALA A 354 -40.85 -4.48 41.72
N LEU A 355 -40.18 -5.56 42.13
CA LEU A 355 -40.79 -6.89 42.32
C LEU A 355 -41.48 -6.98 43.70
N ILE A 356 -40.90 -6.41 44.76
CA ILE A 356 -41.49 -6.45 46.11
C ILE A 356 -42.86 -5.74 46.16
N SER A 357 -43.07 -4.69 45.35
CA SER A 357 -44.36 -3.98 45.26
C SER A 357 -45.42 -4.71 44.41
N ALA A 358 -45.02 -5.60 43.51
CA ALA A 358 -45.94 -6.39 42.66
C ALA A 358 -46.22 -7.79 43.21
N GLN A 359 -45.40 -8.30 44.13
CA GLN A 359 -45.37 -9.71 44.54
C GLN A 359 -45.89 -9.94 45.96
N ALA A 360 -46.80 -9.10 46.43
CA ALA A 360 -47.53 -9.33 47.67
C ALA A 360 -48.49 -10.54 47.60
N ASN A 361 -48.68 -11.20 46.44
CA ASN A 361 -49.74 -12.20 46.30
C ASN A 361 -49.48 -13.43 45.40
N LEU A 362 -48.25 -13.87 45.10
CA LEU A 362 -48.07 -15.22 44.51
C LEU A 362 -46.66 -15.81 44.69
N SER A 363 -46.59 -16.93 45.40
CA SER A 363 -45.42 -17.78 45.59
C SER A 363 -45.31 -18.82 44.47
N ILE A 364 -44.52 -18.54 43.43
CA ILE A 364 -44.00 -19.57 42.51
C ILE A 364 -42.58 -19.13 42.12
N ALA A 365 -41.62 -20.04 42.18
CA ALA A 365 -40.26 -19.84 41.71
C ALA A 365 -40.28 -19.46 40.21
N ALA A 366 -40.23 -18.17 39.92
CA ALA A 366 -40.16 -17.66 38.56
C ALA A 366 -38.69 -17.65 38.09
N PRO A 367 -38.40 -18.05 36.84
CA PRO A 367 -37.09 -17.81 36.24
C PRO A 367 -36.79 -16.30 36.20
N PRO A 368 -35.51 -15.86 36.18
CA PRO A 368 -35.17 -14.44 36.25
C PRO A 368 -35.90 -13.66 35.16
N LEU A 369 -36.72 -12.69 35.56
CA LEU A 369 -37.57 -11.89 34.68
C LEU A 369 -36.68 -11.05 33.75
N ARG A 370 -36.50 -11.51 32.51
CA ARG A 370 -35.80 -10.76 31.46
C ARG A 370 -36.76 -9.72 30.90
N THR A 371 -36.45 -8.45 31.08
CA THR A 371 -37.23 -7.37 30.48
C THR A 371 -36.63 -7.01 29.11
N LEU A 372 -37.50 -6.92 28.11
CA LEU A 372 -37.15 -6.65 26.72
C LEU A 372 -37.50 -5.20 26.38
N PHE A 373 -36.54 -4.49 25.79
CA PHE A 373 -36.73 -3.12 25.32
C PHE A 373 -36.23 -2.98 23.90
N THR A 374 -36.64 -1.91 23.22
CA THR A 374 -36.19 -1.63 21.86
C THR A 374 -35.53 -0.26 21.78
N VAL A 375 -34.35 -0.18 21.17
CA VAL A 375 -33.67 1.07 20.84
C VAL A 375 -33.64 1.24 19.32
N GLN A 376 -33.76 2.48 18.85
CA GLN A 376 -33.69 2.79 17.43
C GLN A 376 -32.24 2.76 16.94
N SER A 377 -32.00 1.99 15.87
CA SER A 377 -30.69 1.89 15.23
C SER A 377 -30.30 3.21 14.55
N SER A 378 -29.00 3.49 14.56
CA SER A 378 -28.44 4.65 13.87
C SER A 378 -28.19 4.31 12.40
N SER A 379 -28.98 4.89 11.49
CA SER A 379 -28.84 4.65 10.04
C SER A 379 -27.48 5.09 9.48
N ASN A 380 -26.84 6.07 10.12
CA ASN A 380 -25.64 6.70 9.59
C ASN A 380 -24.36 5.94 9.95
N ALA A 381 -24.38 5.04 10.94
CA ALA A 381 -23.18 4.38 11.43
C ALA A 381 -22.51 3.50 10.37
N VAL A 382 -23.30 2.69 9.65
CA VAL A 382 -22.82 1.83 8.56
C VAL A 382 -22.23 2.69 7.42
N PHE A 383 -22.90 3.78 7.06
CA PHE A 383 -22.43 4.70 6.04
C PHE A 383 -21.12 5.40 6.44
N TYR A 384 -21.02 5.92 7.66
CA TYR A 384 -19.80 6.56 8.15
C TYR A 384 -18.64 5.58 8.25
N ALA A 385 -18.86 4.35 8.74
CA ALA A 385 -17.84 3.33 8.80
C ALA A 385 -17.32 2.96 7.38
N LEU A 386 -18.22 2.78 6.42
CA LEU A 386 -17.89 2.52 5.02
C LEU A 386 -17.10 3.69 4.41
N ALA A 387 -17.61 4.91 4.54
CA ALA A 387 -16.98 6.11 3.98
C ALA A 387 -15.61 6.37 4.59
N ALA A 388 -15.47 6.17 5.91
CA ALA A 388 -14.20 6.34 6.61
C ALA A 388 -13.20 5.26 6.20
N GLN A 389 -13.62 4.01 6.02
CA GLN A 389 -12.74 2.94 5.56
C GLN A 389 -12.25 3.18 4.13
N VAL A 390 -13.16 3.50 3.19
CA VAL A 390 -12.83 3.76 1.79
C VAL A 390 -11.95 5.01 1.67
N GLY A 391 -12.30 6.08 2.39
CA GLY A 391 -11.55 7.34 2.43
C GLY A 391 -10.14 7.15 2.96
N ALA A 392 -9.97 6.44 4.07
CA ALA A 392 -8.65 6.15 4.63
C ALA A 392 -7.79 5.30 3.67
N ALA A 393 -8.37 4.26 3.06
CA ALA A 393 -7.65 3.45 2.09
C ALA A 393 -7.24 4.25 0.85
N TYR A 394 -8.11 5.14 0.37
CA TYR A 394 -7.82 6.04 -0.75
C TYR A 394 -6.69 7.04 -0.41
N LEU A 395 -6.72 7.66 0.77
CA LEU A 395 -5.65 8.56 1.22
C LEU A 395 -4.31 7.83 1.32
N CYS A 396 -4.29 6.62 1.90
CA CYS A 396 -3.08 5.78 1.95
C CYS A 396 -2.53 5.47 0.54
N HIS A 397 -3.41 5.25 -0.43
CA HIS A 397 -3.00 5.07 -1.84
C HIS A 397 -2.35 6.32 -2.42
N ILE A 398 -3.00 7.48 -2.29
CA ILE A 398 -2.54 8.74 -2.89
C ILE A 398 -1.20 9.17 -2.28
N PHE A 399 -1.07 9.16 -0.95
CA PHE A 399 0.17 9.55 -0.28
C PHE A 399 1.30 8.53 -0.50
N GLY A 400 0.98 7.24 -0.60
CA GLY A 400 1.97 6.23 -0.98
C GLY A 400 2.50 6.44 -2.40
N LYS A 401 1.60 6.71 -3.37
CA LYS A 401 1.98 7.04 -4.74
C LYS A 401 2.85 8.30 -4.80
N PHE A 402 2.47 9.34 -4.04
CA PHE A 402 3.25 10.55 -3.92
C PHE A 402 4.66 10.25 -3.41
N ALA A 403 4.77 9.51 -2.29
CA ALA A 403 6.05 9.13 -1.67
C ALA A 403 6.99 8.41 -2.64
N CYS A 404 6.46 7.48 -3.44
CA CYS A 404 7.25 6.74 -4.43
C CYS A 404 7.71 7.63 -5.60
N LYS A 405 6.86 8.55 -6.08
CA LYS A 405 7.22 9.48 -7.18
C LYS A 405 8.37 10.41 -6.82
N ILE A 406 8.40 10.90 -5.57
CA ILE A 406 9.45 11.80 -5.07
C ILE A 406 10.66 11.08 -4.45
N LYS A 407 10.72 9.74 -4.56
CA LYS A 407 11.81 8.88 -4.04
C LYS A 407 12.02 8.94 -2.51
N ILE A 408 10.98 9.23 -1.72
CA ILE A 408 11.05 9.22 -0.24
C ILE A 408 10.50 7.91 0.37
N GLN A 409 10.25 6.92 -0.48
CA GLN A 409 9.53 5.70 -0.12
C GLN A 409 10.13 4.88 1.03
N LYS A 410 11.46 4.86 1.22
CA LYS A 410 12.06 4.10 2.33
C LYS A 410 11.53 4.57 3.69
N PHE A 411 11.55 5.89 3.90
CA PHE A 411 11.11 6.49 5.16
C PHE A 411 9.59 6.69 5.21
N SER A 412 8.97 7.26 4.18
CA SER A 412 7.56 7.67 4.26
C SER A 412 6.56 6.70 3.63
N TYR A 413 7.01 5.54 3.12
CA TYR A 413 6.12 4.50 2.57
C TYR A 413 6.40 3.11 3.15
N ALA A 414 7.62 2.58 3.03
CA ALA A 414 7.99 1.24 3.49
C ALA A 414 7.91 1.11 5.02
N LEU A 415 8.60 2.01 5.75
CA LEU A 415 8.58 2.04 7.21
C LEU A 415 7.17 2.16 7.82
N PRO A 416 6.32 3.17 7.47
CA PRO A 416 5.00 3.29 8.08
C PRO A 416 4.10 2.09 7.75
N LEU A 417 4.30 1.47 6.59
CA LEU A 417 3.54 0.30 6.18
C LEU A 417 3.93 -0.96 6.95
N SER A 418 5.22 -1.15 7.23
CA SER A 418 5.71 -2.20 8.14
C SER A 418 5.24 -1.98 9.58
N LEU A 419 5.16 -0.73 10.05
CA LEU A 419 4.67 -0.39 11.40
C LEU A 419 3.15 -0.43 11.54
N ALA A 420 2.40 -0.33 10.42
CA ALA A 420 0.94 -0.35 10.45
C ALA A 420 0.35 -1.66 10.98
N GLY A 421 1.06 -2.79 10.86
CA GLY A 421 0.65 -4.06 11.47
C GLY A 421 0.61 -3.98 13.00
N PRO A 422 1.78 -3.82 13.67
CA PRO A 422 1.87 -3.66 15.12
C PRO A 422 0.97 -2.53 15.65
N ALA A 423 0.97 -1.37 14.98
CA ALA A 423 0.13 -0.25 15.39
C ALA A 423 -1.37 -0.57 15.31
N SER A 424 -1.81 -1.36 14.33
CA SER A 424 -3.21 -1.83 14.26
C SER A 424 -3.56 -2.83 15.37
N ILE A 425 -2.64 -3.71 15.75
CA ILE A 425 -2.85 -4.66 16.87
C ILE A 425 -2.97 -3.88 18.19
N CYS A 426 -2.06 -2.94 18.44
CA CYS A 426 -2.11 -2.10 19.64
C CYS A 426 -3.39 -1.27 19.70
N LEU A 427 -3.74 -0.58 18.60
CA LEU A 427 -4.94 0.27 18.57
C LEU A 427 -6.23 -0.54 18.71
N ALA A 428 -6.36 -1.66 18.00
CA ALA A 428 -7.52 -2.54 18.09
C ALA A 428 -7.71 -3.09 19.51
N THR A 429 -6.62 -3.57 20.12
CA THR A 429 -6.65 -4.13 21.48
C THR A 429 -6.99 -3.04 22.49
N PHE A 430 -6.40 -1.85 22.36
CA PHE A 430 -6.69 -0.71 23.22
C PHE A 430 -8.16 -0.27 23.14
N LEU A 431 -8.71 -0.09 21.93
CA LEU A 431 -10.10 0.31 21.75
C LEU A 431 -11.08 -0.76 22.28
N ALA A 432 -10.78 -2.04 22.05
CA ALA A 432 -11.59 -3.13 22.57
C ALA A 432 -11.55 -3.18 24.11
N GLN A 433 -10.38 -2.99 24.72
CA GLN A 433 -10.24 -3.01 26.18
C GLN A 433 -10.88 -1.80 26.87
N LEU A 434 -10.82 -0.62 26.24
CA LEU A 434 -11.54 0.56 26.71
C LEU A 434 -13.05 0.32 26.79
N ARG A 435 -13.62 -0.37 25.79
CA ARG A 435 -15.05 -0.71 25.78
C ARG A 435 -15.40 -1.86 26.73
N ALA A 436 -14.48 -2.81 26.91
CA ALA A 436 -14.68 -3.92 27.83
C ALA A 436 -14.65 -3.49 29.31
N SER A 437 -13.76 -2.54 29.65
CA SER A 437 -13.66 -1.98 31.00
C SER A 437 -14.83 -1.05 31.34
N ASP A 438 -15.21 -0.17 30.41
CA ASP A 438 -16.32 0.76 30.57
C ASP A 438 -17.26 0.69 29.33
N PRO A 439 -18.48 0.14 29.43
CA PRO A 439 -19.42 0.04 28.31
C PRO A 439 -19.85 1.39 27.72
N CYS A 440 -19.66 2.49 28.48
CA CYS A 440 -19.97 3.85 28.06
C CYS A 440 -18.79 4.56 27.37
N SER A 441 -17.61 3.93 27.34
CA SER A 441 -16.47 4.43 26.59
C SER A 441 -16.75 4.35 25.09
N LEU A 442 -16.37 5.40 24.34
CA LEU A 442 -16.64 5.57 22.90
C LEU A 442 -18.12 5.85 22.53
N HIS A 443 -18.98 6.12 23.52
CA HIS A 443 -20.34 6.60 23.27
C HIS A 443 -20.31 7.85 22.37
N GLY A 444 -21.12 7.84 21.31
CA GLY A 444 -21.17 8.91 20.30
C GLY A 444 -20.16 8.78 19.16
N LEU A 445 -19.03 8.07 19.36
CA LEU A 445 -18.12 7.71 18.26
C LEU A 445 -18.57 6.42 17.55
N LEU A 446 -18.95 5.42 18.34
CA LEU A 446 -19.47 4.14 17.85
C LEU A 446 -20.83 3.87 18.51
N PRO A 447 -21.82 3.34 17.78
CA PRO A 447 -23.08 2.95 18.39
C PRO A 447 -22.91 1.90 19.50
N ASP A 448 -23.65 2.07 20.59
CA ASP A 448 -23.48 1.25 21.81
C ASP A 448 -23.94 -0.21 21.62
N TYR A 449 -24.83 -0.45 20.66
CA TYR A 449 -25.38 -1.78 20.36
C TYR A 449 -24.47 -2.65 19.46
N LEU A 450 -23.42 -2.07 18.88
CA LEU A 450 -22.49 -2.77 17.98
C LEU A 450 -21.30 -3.37 18.73
N SER A 451 -20.84 -4.53 18.28
CA SER A 451 -19.77 -5.25 18.95
C SER A 451 -18.39 -4.68 18.59
N LEU A 452 -17.54 -4.57 19.61
CA LEU A 452 -16.09 -4.49 19.46
C LEU A 452 -15.50 -5.53 20.41
N GLN A 453 -15.48 -6.78 19.97
CA GLN A 453 -15.20 -7.92 20.83
C GLN A 453 -13.75 -7.87 21.34
N ALA A 454 -13.60 -7.73 22.66
CA ALA A 454 -12.33 -7.76 23.35
C ALA A 454 -11.89 -9.20 23.61
N LEU A 455 -10.57 -9.40 23.68
CA LEU A 455 -9.98 -10.71 23.95
C LEU A 455 -10.38 -11.23 25.35
N GLY A 456 -10.40 -10.36 26.36
CA GLY A 456 -10.84 -10.63 27.72
C GLY A 456 -11.55 -9.41 28.31
N GLN A 457 -12.40 -9.61 29.32
CA GLN A 457 -13.10 -8.49 29.97
C GLN A 457 -12.18 -7.75 30.94
N SER A 458 -11.28 -8.47 31.60
CA SER A 458 -10.23 -7.91 32.47
C SER A 458 -8.84 -8.01 31.83
N VAL A 459 -7.89 -7.20 32.33
CA VAL A 459 -6.49 -7.24 31.87
C VAL A 459 -5.83 -8.58 32.20
N GLU A 460 -6.22 -9.19 33.33
CA GLU A 460 -5.73 -10.51 33.76
C GLU A 460 -6.24 -11.62 32.83
N GLU A 461 -7.53 -11.63 32.51
CA GLU A 461 -8.13 -12.59 31.58
C GLU A 461 -7.54 -12.44 30.17
N MET A 462 -7.30 -11.20 29.73
CA MET A 462 -6.61 -10.91 28.48
C MET A 462 -5.19 -11.51 28.46
N GLY A 463 -4.44 -11.37 29.56
CA GLY A 463 -3.11 -11.94 29.71
C GLY A 463 -3.12 -13.48 29.65
N GLN A 464 -4.08 -14.12 30.32
CA GLN A 464 -4.23 -15.57 30.29
C GLN A 464 -4.58 -16.08 28.89
N LYS A 465 -5.57 -15.48 28.21
CA LYS A 465 -5.94 -15.85 26.84
C LYS A 465 -4.83 -15.59 25.81
N CYS A 466 -3.98 -14.58 26.06
CA CYS A 466 -2.78 -14.34 25.25
C CYS A 466 -1.78 -15.50 25.33
N LEU A 467 -1.66 -16.15 26.49
CA LEU A 467 -0.86 -17.36 26.67
C LEU A 467 -1.56 -18.59 26.08
N ASP A 468 -2.85 -18.78 26.36
CA ASP A 468 -3.62 -19.96 25.92
C ASP A 468 -3.67 -20.08 24.38
N TYR A 469 -3.87 -18.96 23.68
CA TYR A 469 -3.87 -18.92 22.21
C TYR A 469 -2.50 -18.65 21.58
N ALA A 470 -1.42 -18.70 22.38
CA ALA A 470 -0.06 -18.43 21.96
C ALA A 470 0.10 -17.12 21.17
N LEU A 471 -0.67 -16.09 21.52
CA LEU A 471 -0.66 -14.81 20.80
C LEU A 471 0.69 -14.11 20.92
N TRP A 472 1.48 -14.38 21.96
CA TRP A 472 2.83 -13.85 22.15
C TRP A 472 3.80 -14.14 21.00
N LEU A 473 3.47 -15.08 20.09
CA LEU A 473 4.22 -15.35 18.85
C LEU A 473 4.00 -14.30 17.75
N TRP A 474 3.03 -13.40 17.88
CA TRP A 474 2.71 -12.40 16.85
C TRP A 474 3.90 -11.53 16.39
N PRO A 475 4.89 -11.15 17.24
CA PRO A 475 6.05 -10.39 16.78
C PRO A 475 6.92 -11.19 15.81
N LEU A 476 7.00 -12.51 15.97
CA LEU A 476 7.74 -13.39 15.04
C LEU A 476 7.04 -13.45 13.68
N TRP A 477 5.71 -13.54 13.66
CA TRP A 477 4.93 -13.47 12.41
C TRP A 477 5.12 -12.13 11.71
N TRP A 478 5.09 -11.04 12.47
CA TRP A 478 5.36 -9.70 11.95
C TRP A 478 6.78 -9.57 11.38
N LEU A 479 7.82 -10.02 12.11
CA LEU A 479 9.20 -10.00 11.62
C LEU A 479 9.37 -10.83 10.34
N ALA A 480 8.73 -11.99 10.27
CA ALA A 480 8.71 -12.81 9.06
C ALA A 480 8.03 -12.10 7.88
N GLN A 481 6.94 -11.36 8.13
CA GLN A 481 6.30 -10.49 7.14
C GLN A 481 7.21 -9.34 6.70
N VAL A 482 7.98 -8.72 7.61
CA VAL A 482 8.93 -7.66 7.24
C VAL A 482 10.07 -8.22 6.38
N TRP A 483 10.59 -9.39 6.73
CA TRP A 483 11.66 -10.06 5.99
C TRP A 483 11.27 -10.41 4.55
N THR A 484 10.13 -11.07 4.38
CA THR A 484 9.58 -11.42 3.06
C THR A 484 9.36 -10.18 2.19
N CYS A 485 9.09 -9.04 2.81
CA CYS A 485 8.79 -7.78 2.15
C CYS A 485 9.97 -6.80 2.10
N LEU A 486 11.18 -7.27 2.38
CA LEU A 486 12.39 -6.45 2.33
C LEU A 486 12.63 -5.83 0.95
N HIS A 487 12.13 -6.46 -0.12
CA HIS A 487 12.21 -5.92 -1.49
C HIS A 487 11.56 -4.53 -1.63
N ILE A 488 10.57 -4.18 -0.78
CA ILE A 488 9.93 -2.85 -0.78
C ILE A 488 10.91 -1.76 -0.30
N TRP A 489 11.89 -2.12 0.53
CA TRP A 489 12.88 -1.20 1.09
C TRP A 489 14.03 -0.88 0.13
N GLN A 490 14.16 -1.62 -0.97
CA GLN A 490 15.22 -1.47 -1.98
C GLN A 490 14.64 -1.09 -3.36
N PRO A 491 14.15 0.14 -3.52
CA PRO A 491 13.55 0.59 -4.76
C PRO A 491 14.60 0.93 -5.82
N HIS A 492 14.35 0.53 -7.07
CA HIS A 492 15.23 0.79 -8.22
C HIS A 492 14.56 1.64 -9.33
N ASN A 493 13.62 2.52 -8.99
CA ASN A 493 12.84 3.28 -9.98
C ASN A 493 13.40 4.67 -10.25
N ASP A 494 13.07 5.16 -11.43
CA ASP A 494 13.30 6.54 -11.85
C ASP A 494 12.37 7.54 -11.15
N ARG A 495 12.84 8.78 -11.05
CA ARG A 495 12.07 9.86 -10.42
C ARG A 495 10.88 10.17 -11.33
N ASN A 496 9.70 10.36 -10.74
CA ASN A 496 8.45 10.60 -11.48
C ASN A 496 8.03 9.49 -12.46
N ALA A 497 8.47 8.24 -12.26
CA ALA A 497 8.02 7.12 -13.07
C ALA A 497 6.48 7.03 -13.15
N PRO A 498 5.92 6.55 -14.28
CA PRO A 498 4.48 6.32 -14.41
C PRO A 498 4.00 5.25 -13.41
N THR A 499 2.71 5.29 -13.07
CA THR A 499 2.16 4.48 -11.95
C THR A 499 2.24 2.98 -12.24
N GLU A 500 2.06 2.61 -13.50
CA GLU A 500 2.22 1.24 -14.02
C GLU A 500 3.64 0.69 -13.92
N LYS A 501 4.68 1.54 -13.81
CA LYS A 501 6.06 1.11 -13.50
C LYS A 501 6.33 1.06 -11.99
N LEU A 502 5.53 1.76 -11.19
CA LEU A 502 5.68 1.82 -9.73
C LEU A 502 5.01 0.62 -9.05
N PHE A 503 3.85 0.20 -9.53
CA PHE A 503 3.05 -0.87 -8.93
C PHE A 503 2.68 -1.92 -9.96
N VAL A 504 2.83 -3.19 -9.58
CA VAL A 504 2.44 -4.34 -10.43
C VAL A 504 0.93 -4.34 -10.70
N CYS A 505 0.11 -3.93 -9.73
CA CYS A 505 -1.33 -3.80 -9.90
C CYS A 505 -1.78 -2.34 -10.11
N PRO A 506 -2.72 -2.05 -11.05
CA PRO A 506 -3.09 -0.68 -11.43
C PRO A 506 -3.71 0.16 -10.30
N TRP A 507 -4.33 -0.49 -9.30
CA TRP A 507 -4.89 0.12 -8.11
C TRP A 507 -4.73 -0.83 -6.92
N LYS A 508 -4.60 -0.26 -5.73
CA LYS A 508 -4.48 -1.04 -4.49
C LYS A 508 -5.80 -1.73 -4.17
N GLY A 509 -5.74 -3.02 -3.87
CA GLY A 509 -6.87 -3.73 -3.26
C GLY A 509 -7.06 -3.24 -1.83
N ALA A 510 -8.14 -2.52 -1.56
CA ALA A 510 -8.28 -1.71 -0.35
C ALA A 510 -8.66 -2.47 0.93
N ARG A 511 -8.35 -3.77 1.14
CA ARG A 511 -8.82 -4.50 2.33
C ARG A 511 -7.94 -5.62 2.89
N LEU A 512 -8.08 -5.80 4.23
CA LEU A 512 -7.56 -6.83 5.15
C LEU A 512 -6.11 -7.27 4.99
N GLY A 513 -5.23 -6.91 5.93
CA GLY A 513 -3.87 -7.49 6.07
C GLY A 513 -2.90 -7.24 4.91
N CYS A 514 -3.43 -6.96 3.72
CA CYS A 514 -2.78 -6.92 2.42
C CYS A 514 -2.40 -5.50 1.99
N GLN A 515 -2.68 -4.49 2.82
CA GLN A 515 -2.20 -3.12 2.56
C GLN A 515 -0.66 -3.09 2.47
N CYS A 516 0.02 -4.04 3.11
CA CYS A 516 1.45 -4.03 3.24
C CYS A 516 2.22 -4.34 1.96
N TRP A 517 1.60 -4.98 0.95
CA TRP A 517 2.38 -5.70 -0.07
C TRP A 517 1.96 -5.46 -1.51
N ASP A 518 1.50 -4.25 -1.87
CA ASP A 518 1.59 -3.89 -3.28
C ASP A 518 3.06 -3.66 -3.63
N GLY A 519 3.69 -4.80 -3.95
CA GLY A 519 5.07 -4.93 -4.36
C GLY A 519 5.35 -4.01 -5.53
N PHE A 520 6.47 -3.34 -5.38
CA PHE A 520 7.13 -2.58 -6.41
C PHE A 520 7.45 -3.51 -7.59
N SER A 521 7.14 -3.08 -8.81
CA SER A 521 7.66 -3.77 -9.98
C SER A 521 9.18 -3.57 -9.98
N SER A 522 9.94 -4.59 -9.57
CA SER A 522 11.39 -4.57 -9.68
C SER A 522 11.75 -4.59 -11.17
N ASP A 523 12.02 -3.40 -11.71
CA ASP A 523 12.31 -3.10 -13.12
C ASP A 523 13.72 -3.58 -13.55
N LEU A 524 14.10 -4.82 -13.19
CA LEU A 524 15.32 -5.43 -13.74
C LEU A 524 15.08 -6.10 -15.09
N THR A 525 13.85 -6.11 -15.60
CA THR A 525 13.53 -6.77 -16.88
C THR A 525 12.47 -6.02 -17.68
N ALA A 526 12.70 -4.73 -17.95
CA ALA A 526 12.37 -4.30 -19.31
C ALA A 526 13.12 -5.26 -20.26
N PRO A 527 12.50 -5.81 -21.33
CA PRO A 527 13.26 -6.50 -22.34
C PRO A 527 14.28 -5.49 -22.86
N ARG A 528 15.54 -5.60 -22.41
CA ARG A 528 16.63 -4.94 -23.08
C ARG A 528 16.60 -5.53 -24.47
N ASP A 529 16.41 -4.69 -25.48
CA ASP A 529 16.68 -5.12 -26.85
C ASP A 529 18.02 -5.87 -26.83
N PRO A 530 18.12 -7.05 -27.47
CA PRO A 530 19.34 -7.86 -27.43
C PRO A 530 20.57 -7.05 -27.85
N VAL A 531 20.37 -6.02 -28.68
CA VAL A 531 21.36 -5.03 -29.11
C VAL A 531 21.86 -4.15 -27.96
N VAL A 532 20.98 -3.71 -27.05
CA VAL A 532 21.33 -2.89 -25.88
C VAL A 532 22.00 -3.73 -24.79
N ALA A 533 21.61 -5.01 -24.65
CA ALA A 533 22.28 -5.94 -23.74
C ALA A 533 23.71 -6.26 -24.22
N LEU A 534 23.89 -6.52 -25.52
CA LEU A 534 25.20 -6.75 -26.12
C LEU A 534 26.10 -5.50 -26.05
N ALA A 535 25.53 -4.31 -26.25
CA ALA A 535 26.26 -3.05 -26.08
C ALA A 535 26.68 -2.79 -24.62
N ALA A 536 25.88 -3.23 -23.64
CA ALA A 536 26.22 -3.15 -22.23
C ALA A 536 27.33 -4.15 -21.83
N ASP A 537 27.32 -5.36 -22.37
CA ASP A 537 28.39 -6.35 -22.15
C ASP A 537 29.71 -5.93 -22.82
N ILE A 538 29.65 -5.33 -24.00
CA ILE A 538 30.82 -4.72 -24.66
C ILE A 538 31.37 -3.56 -23.82
N ASN A 539 30.50 -2.74 -23.21
CA ASN A 539 30.92 -1.63 -22.34
C ASN A 539 31.39 -2.07 -20.94
N ALA A 540 30.92 -3.21 -20.43
CA ALA A 540 31.37 -3.76 -19.15
C ALA A 540 32.82 -4.29 -19.20
N SER A 541 33.35 -4.53 -20.41
CA SER A 541 34.77 -4.88 -20.62
C SER A 541 35.74 -3.70 -20.49
N ARG A 542 35.22 -2.48 -20.32
CA ARG A 542 36.02 -1.26 -20.12
C ARG A 542 35.71 -0.69 -18.74
N ASP A 543 36.72 -0.61 -17.87
CA ASP A 543 36.67 0.01 -16.55
C ASP A 543 36.41 1.53 -16.65
N ILE A 544 35.18 1.90 -17.03
CA ILE A 544 34.71 3.29 -17.07
C ILE A 544 33.70 3.45 -15.93
N LEU A 545 34.07 4.22 -14.90
CA LEU A 545 33.18 4.58 -13.81
C LEU A 545 31.95 5.32 -14.38
N GLU A 546 30.77 5.17 -13.77
CA GLU A 546 29.55 5.89 -14.23
C GLU A 546 29.74 7.42 -14.28
N GLU A 547 30.64 7.94 -13.46
CA GLU A 547 31.00 9.35 -13.35
C GLU A 547 31.81 9.86 -14.56
N ASP A 548 32.43 8.95 -15.33
CA ASP A 548 33.26 9.24 -16.51
C ASP A 548 32.49 9.11 -17.84
N LYS A 549 31.22 8.69 -17.81
CA LYS A 549 30.39 8.64 -19.01
C LYS A 549 30.00 10.06 -19.42
N VAL A 550 30.42 10.46 -20.63
CA VAL A 550 29.91 11.69 -21.25
C VAL A 550 28.39 11.55 -21.41
N PRO A 551 27.57 12.41 -20.79
CA PRO A 551 26.12 12.31 -20.89
C PRO A 551 25.68 12.60 -22.33
N GLN A 552 25.02 11.63 -22.96
CA GLN A 552 24.45 11.82 -24.29
C GLN A 552 23.09 12.52 -24.16
N LEU A 553 23.02 13.78 -24.58
CA LEU A 553 21.77 14.53 -24.64
C LEU A 553 21.07 14.25 -25.98
N ILE A 554 19.88 13.64 -25.94
CA ILE A 554 19.03 13.50 -27.13
C ILE A 554 17.98 14.62 -27.07
N VAL A 555 18.11 15.61 -27.95
CA VAL A 555 17.14 16.69 -28.10
C VAL A 555 16.13 16.29 -29.17
N CYS A 556 14.86 16.23 -28.79
CA CYS A 556 13.75 16.08 -29.73
C CYS A 556 12.91 17.36 -29.66
N ALA A 557 12.69 17.99 -30.80
CA ALA A 557 11.81 19.15 -30.89
C ALA A 557 10.67 18.86 -31.85
N THR A 558 9.48 19.25 -31.44
CA THR A 558 8.27 19.16 -32.24
C THR A 558 7.83 20.57 -32.60
N MET A 559 7.70 20.86 -33.89
CA MET A 559 7.31 22.16 -34.41
C MET A 559 5.88 22.06 -34.96
N TRP A 560 4.94 22.81 -34.40
CA TRP A 560 3.52 22.80 -34.73
C TRP A 560 2.92 24.19 -34.49
N HIS A 561 2.63 24.91 -35.58
CA HIS A 561 2.12 26.29 -35.58
C HIS A 561 3.14 27.38 -35.21
N GLU A 562 4.44 27.08 -35.18
CA GLU A 562 5.49 28.11 -35.02
C GLU A 562 5.61 29.04 -36.23
N THR A 563 5.98 30.28 -35.92
CA THR A 563 6.30 31.34 -36.89
C THR A 563 7.72 31.17 -37.46
N GLU A 564 8.02 31.85 -38.57
CA GLU A 564 9.35 31.83 -39.20
C GLU A 564 10.46 32.27 -38.23
N ASP A 565 10.19 33.29 -37.41
CA ASP A 565 11.14 33.80 -36.43
C ASP A 565 11.45 32.77 -35.33
N GLU A 566 10.42 32.10 -34.80
CA GLU A 566 10.58 31.04 -33.78
C GLU A 566 11.34 29.83 -34.33
N MET A 567 11.09 29.47 -35.60
CA MET A 567 11.81 28.41 -36.31
C MET A 567 13.30 28.76 -36.49
N MET A 568 13.59 30.02 -36.82
CA MET A 568 14.96 30.51 -37.01
C MET A 568 15.73 30.61 -35.69
N GLU A 569 15.10 31.05 -34.60
CA GLU A 569 15.72 31.02 -33.27
C GLU A 569 16.01 29.59 -32.82
N PHE A 570 15.09 28.67 -33.10
CA PHE A 570 15.27 27.27 -32.79
C PHE A 570 16.46 26.64 -33.55
N LEU A 571 16.54 26.84 -34.87
CA LEU A 571 17.66 26.37 -35.68
C LEU A 571 18.99 26.98 -35.23
N LYS A 572 19.02 28.28 -34.91
CA LYS A 572 20.22 28.94 -34.34
C LYS A 572 20.66 28.28 -33.03
N SER A 573 19.72 27.86 -32.17
CA SER A 573 20.04 27.17 -30.92
C SER A 573 20.70 25.81 -31.14
N ILE A 574 20.24 25.04 -32.14
CA ILE A 574 20.84 23.75 -32.51
C ILE A 574 22.24 23.95 -33.06
N VAL A 575 22.42 24.90 -33.99
CA VAL A 575 23.73 25.16 -34.62
C VAL A 575 24.76 25.60 -33.58
N ARG A 576 24.37 26.48 -32.63
CA ARG A 576 25.25 26.87 -31.51
C ARG A 576 25.63 25.68 -30.63
N LEU A 577 24.69 24.76 -30.39
CA LEU A 577 24.95 23.57 -29.60
C LEU A 577 25.90 22.62 -30.35
N ASP A 578 25.75 22.47 -31.66
CA ASP A 578 26.63 21.66 -32.50
C ASP A 578 28.04 22.27 -32.60
N GLU A 579 28.14 23.59 -32.75
CA GLU A 579 29.41 24.32 -32.75
C GLU A 579 30.15 24.15 -31.42
N ASP A 580 29.45 24.30 -30.28
CA ASP A 580 30.03 24.08 -28.96
C ASP A 580 30.45 22.61 -28.76
N GLN A 581 29.67 21.64 -29.23
CA GLN A 581 30.04 20.22 -29.20
C GLN A 581 31.23 19.90 -30.12
N CYS A 582 31.32 20.54 -31.29
CA CYS A 582 32.44 20.44 -32.21
C CYS A 582 33.72 21.00 -31.58
N ALA A 583 33.65 22.19 -30.99
CA ALA A 583 34.75 22.81 -30.26
C ALA A 583 35.21 21.91 -29.09
N ARG A 584 34.29 21.31 -28.34
CA ARG A 584 34.60 20.34 -27.27
C ARG A 584 35.22 19.03 -27.77
N ARG A 585 34.98 18.62 -29.02
CA ARG A 585 35.61 17.43 -29.63
C ARG A 585 37.00 17.70 -30.20
N MET A 586 37.25 18.96 -30.62
CA MET A 586 38.53 19.36 -31.20
C MET A 586 39.58 19.77 -30.15
N ALA A 587 39.14 20.14 -28.94
CA ALA A 587 39.99 20.32 -27.77
C ALA A 587 40.33 18.96 -27.12
#